data_AF-A0A847CFS8-F1
#
_entry.id   AF-A0A847CFS8-F1
#
_cell.length_a   1.000
_cell.length_b   1.000
_cell.length_c   1.000
_cell.angle_alpha   90.00
_cell.angle_beta   90.00
_cell.angle_gamma   90.00
#
_symmetry.space_group_name_H-M   'P 1'
#
loop_
_entity.id
_entity.type
_entity.pdbx_description
1 polymer ?
#
loop_
_entity_poly.entity_id
_entity_poly.type
_entity_poly.pdbx_seq_one_letter_code
_entity_poly.pdbx_strand_id
1 'polypeptide(L)'
;MKENEIQNIVILNEANNKKNIGRVNTIMFGIITLVTILRSLAHIFLPDGGANSIATIIRFAGSPDPNAVIYFVFSLWGLSQLLMGVFYILVLAKYRNLIPLM
;
A
#
# COMPACT_ATOMS: atom_id res chain seq x y z
N MET A 1 24.67 20.91 -3.74
CA MET A 1 24.34 19.67 -4.45
C MET A 1 23.98 20.06 -5.88
N LYS A 2 24.61 19.47 -6.90
CA LYS A 2 24.40 19.90 -8.30
C LYS A 2 23.06 19.35 -8.79
N GLU A 3 22.36 20.07 -9.68
CA GLU A 3 21.05 19.70 -10.24
C GLU A 3 21.04 18.28 -10.83
N ASN A 4 22.16 17.86 -11.43
CA ASN A 4 22.36 16.50 -11.97
C ASN A 4 22.39 15.39 -10.90
N GLU A 5 22.75 15.69 -9.64
CA GLU A 5 22.66 14.70 -8.55
C GLU A 5 21.22 14.48 -8.11
N ILE A 6 20.40 15.54 -8.13
CA ILE A 6 18.97 15.44 -7.79
C ILE A 6 18.22 14.64 -8.85
N GLN A 7 18.50 14.88 -10.14
CA GLN A 7 17.87 14.10 -11.22
C GLN A 7 18.22 12.61 -11.16
N ASN A 8 19.47 12.25 -10.87
CA ASN A 8 19.87 10.85 -10.65
C ASN A 8 19.35 10.25 -9.33
N ILE A 9 18.84 11.10 -8.42
CA ILE A 9 18.09 10.66 -7.23
C ILE A 9 16.65 10.32 -7.57
N VAL A 10 16.02 11.14 -8.40
CA VAL A 10 14.58 11.05 -8.72
C VAL A 10 14.29 10.06 -9.85
N ILE A 11 15.19 9.90 -10.83
CA ILE A 11 14.98 9.01 -11.99
C ILE A 11 16.05 7.91 -11.98
N LEU A 12 15.61 6.67 -11.81
CA LEU A 12 16.45 5.49 -11.95
C LEU A 12 16.39 5.02 -13.40
N ASN A 13 17.53 4.95 -14.07
CA ASN A 13 17.59 4.47 -15.45
C ASN A 13 17.56 2.94 -15.55
N GLU A 14 17.83 2.21 -14.46
CA GLU A 14 17.91 0.73 -14.44
C GLU A 14 17.43 0.14 -13.09
N ALA A 15 16.68 -0.96 -13.11
CA ALA A 15 16.22 -1.73 -11.93
C ALA A 15 17.24 -2.80 -11.47
N ASN A 16 18.53 -2.44 -11.40
CA ASN A 16 19.66 -3.36 -11.25
C ASN A 16 20.29 -3.39 -9.84
N ASN A 17 19.73 -2.65 -8.86
CA ASN A 17 20.28 -2.46 -7.51
C ASN A 17 21.73 -1.94 -7.42
N LYS A 18 22.30 -1.35 -8.48
CA LYS A 18 23.65 -0.75 -8.42
C LYS A 18 23.71 0.42 -7.43
N LYS A 19 22.60 1.15 -7.29
CA LYS A 19 22.49 2.28 -6.36
C LYS A 19 22.11 1.78 -4.96
N ASN A 20 22.94 2.12 -3.98
CA ASN A 20 22.63 1.85 -2.58
C ASN A 20 21.52 2.81 -2.11
N ILE A 21 20.46 2.24 -1.52
CA ILE A 21 19.38 3.00 -0.91
C ILE A 21 19.67 3.13 0.58
N GLY A 22 19.69 4.38 1.05
CA GLY A 22 19.97 4.69 2.45
C GLY A 22 19.02 3.96 3.40
N ARG A 23 19.57 3.56 4.56
CA ARG A 23 18.85 2.80 5.59
C ARG A 23 17.53 3.46 6.01
N VAL A 24 17.49 4.79 6.07
CA VAL A 24 16.27 5.54 6.41
C VAL A 24 15.16 5.28 5.39
N ASN A 25 15.44 5.41 4.08
CA ASN A 25 14.46 5.17 3.02
C ASN A 25 13.95 3.73 3.04
N THR A 26 14.84 2.75 3.26
CA THR A 26 14.44 1.35 3.38
C THR A 26 13.53 1.10 4.59
N ILE A 27 13.83 1.71 5.75
CA ILE A 27 13.00 1.58 6.95
C ILE A 27 11.62 2.23 6.72
N MET A 28 11.58 3.46 6.19
CA MET A 28 10.33 4.16 5.91
C MET A 28 9.45 3.36 4.94
N PHE A 29 10.05 2.84 3.86
CA PHE A 29 9.32 2.02 2.91
C PHE A 29 8.86 0.68 3.52
N GLY A 30 9.66 0.10 4.43
CA GLY A 30 9.25 -1.05 5.24
C GLY A 30 8.02 -0.78 6.10
N ILE A 31 7.95 0.39 6.74
CA ILE A 31 6.78 0.82 7.53
C ILE A 31 5.56 1.01 6.62
N ILE A 32 5.72 1.68 5.47
CA ILE A 32 4.65 1.87 4.48
C ILE A 32 4.10 0.52 4.02
N THR A 33 4.99 -0.44 3.73
CA THR A 33 4.64 -1.81 3.34
C THR A 33 3.83 -2.50 4.43
N LEU A 34 4.31 -2.44 5.68
CA LEU A 34 3.63 -3.06 6.82
C LEU A 34 2.23 -2.45 7.04
N VAL A 35 2.11 -1.13 7.04
CA VAL A 35 0.82 -0.45 7.22
C VAL A 35 -0.15 -0.79 6.09
N THR A 36 0.34 -0.84 4.85
CA THR A 36 -0.47 -1.22 3.68
C THR A 36 -1.05 -2.62 3.84
N ILE A 37 -0.23 -3.58 4.28
CA ILE A 37 -0.68 -4.97 4.51
C ILE A 37 -1.66 -5.03 5.68
N LEU A 38 -1.36 -4.38 6.82
CA LEU A 38 -2.27 -4.41 7.97
C LEU A 38 -3.64 -3.83 7.63
N ARG A 39 -3.69 -2.73 6.88
CA ARG A 39 -4.94 -2.15 6.38
C ARG A 39 -5.68 -3.07 5.42
N SER A 40 -4.94 -3.71 4.51
CA SER A 40 -5.50 -4.69 3.60
C SER A 40 -6.20 -5.84 4.35
N LEU A 41 -5.52 -6.41 5.35
CA LEU A 41 -6.06 -7.49 6.16
C LEU A 41 -7.29 -7.02 6.96
N ALA A 42 -7.31 -5.78 7.46
CA ALA A 42 -8.51 -5.22 8.11
C ALA A 42 -9.71 -5.16 7.15
N HIS A 43 -9.51 -4.69 5.91
CA HIS A 43 -10.57 -4.64 4.90
C HIS A 43 -11.09 -6.03 4.46
N ILE A 44 -10.23 -7.05 4.49
CA ILE A 44 -10.60 -8.43 4.08
C ILE A 44 -11.26 -9.19 5.22
N PHE A 45 -10.80 -9.04 6.47
CA PHE A 45 -11.21 -9.90 7.58
C PHE A 45 -12.20 -9.26 8.56
N LEU A 46 -12.37 -7.93 8.57
CA LEU A 46 -13.43 -7.33 9.37
C LEU A 46 -14.80 -7.63 8.74
N PRO A 47 -15.84 -7.95 9.55
CA PRO A 47 -17.17 -8.29 9.04
C PRO A 47 -17.82 -7.22 8.16
N ASP A 48 -17.46 -5.95 8.37
CA ASP A 48 -17.95 -4.81 7.59
C ASP A 48 -16.88 -4.21 6.67
N GLY A 49 -15.76 -4.93 6.47
CA GLY A 49 -14.59 -4.45 5.76
C GLY A 49 -13.98 -3.17 6.34
N GLY A 50 -14.33 -2.77 7.57
CA GLY A 50 -13.93 -1.50 8.15
C GLY A 50 -14.85 -0.31 7.82
N ALA A 51 -15.96 -0.52 7.08
CA ALA A 51 -16.86 0.56 6.68
C ALA A 51 -17.50 1.27 7.88
N ASN A 52 -18.09 0.55 8.82
CA ASN A 52 -18.69 1.16 10.01
C ASN A 52 -17.69 1.24 11.16
N SER A 53 -16.92 0.17 11.36
CA SER A 53 -16.02 -0.01 12.51
C SER A 53 -14.77 0.89 12.49
N ILE A 54 -14.32 1.33 11.30
CA ILE A 54 -13.15 2.20 11.13
C ILE A 54 -13.54 3.51 10.46
N ALA A 55 -14.18 3.45 9.29
CA ALA A 55 -14.54 4.64 8.51
C ALA A 55 -15.79 5.36 9.04
N THR A 56 -16.48 4.78 10.03
CA THR A 56 -17.68 5.37 10.65
C THR A 56 -18.78 5.70 9.63
N ILE A 57 -18.85 4.96 8.53
CA ILE A 57 -19.98 5.01 7.60
C ILE A 57 -21.21 4.52 8.34
N ILE A 58 -22.31 5.26 8.20
CA ILE A 58 -23.59 4.89 8.82
C ILE A 58 -24.14 3.61 8.18
N ARG A 59 -24.90 2.82 8.96
CA ARG A 59 -25.64 1.68 8.42
C ARG A 59 -26.91 2.18 7.73
N PHE A 60 -27.12 1.73 6.50
CA PHE A 60 -28.31 2.06 5.73
C PHE A 60 -29.41 1.01 5.94
N ALA A 61 -30.65 1.44 6.08
CA ALA A 61 -31.81 0.53 6.14
C ALA A 61 -32.34 0.26 4.72
N GLY A 62 -32.72 -0.98 4.41
CA GLY A 62 -33.29 -1.36 3.11
C GLY A 62 -33.48 -2.86 2.97
N SER A 63 -34.28 -3.27 1.97
CA SER A 63 -34.47 -4.67 1.58
C SER A 63 -34.39 -4.80 0.05
N PRO A 64 -33.39 -5.50 -0.50
CA PRO A 64 -32.30 -6.21 0.19
C PRO A 64 -31.34 -5.27 0.95
N ASP A 65 -30.52 -5.81 1.84
CA ASP A 65 -29.57 -5.04 2.66
C ASP A 65 -28.58 -4.24 1.79
N PRO A 66 -28.64 -2.90 1.77
CA PRO A 66 -27.76 -2.07 0.95
C PRO A 66 -26.29 -2.09 1.43
N ASN A 67 -26.02 -2.43 2.70
CA ASN A 67 -24.67 -2.41 3.25
C ASN A 67 -23.77 -3.53 2.68
N ALA A 68 -24.37 -4.62 2.18
CA ALA A 68 -23.62 -5.72 1.58
C ALA A 68 -22.75 -5.26 0.40
N VAL A 69 -23.25 -4.35 -0.43
CA VAL A 69 -22.50 -3.78 -1.55
C VAL A 69 -21.35 -2.90 -1.06
N ILE A 70 -21.59 -2.11 -0.01
CA ILE A 70 -20.56 -1.26 0.59
C ILE A 70 -19.43 -2.13 1.15
N TYR A 71 -19.76 -3.18 1.91
CA TYR A 71 -18.76 -4.07 2.48
C TYR A 71 -17.97 -4.81 1.39
N PHE A 72 -18.64 -5.23 0.31
CA PHE A 72 -17.97 -5.82 -0.84
C PHE A 72 -16.94 -4.87 -1.47
N VAL A 73 -17.29 -3.59 -1.68
CA VAL A 73 -16.36 -2.59 -2.19
C VAL A 73 -15.18 -2.37 -1.24
N PHE A 74 -15.42 -2.36 0.08
CA PHE A 74 -14.36 -2.28 1.08
C PHE A 74 -13.44 -3.51 1.04
N SER A 75 -13.97 -4.72 0.82
CA SER A 75 -13.15 -5.92 0.64
C SER A 75 -12.32 -5.87 -0.65
N LEU A 76 -12.86 -5.35 -1.75
CA LEU A 76 -12.10 -5.12 -2.99
C LEU A 76 -10.97 -4.09 -2.78
N TRP A 77 -11.21 -3.05 -1.98
CA TRP A 77 -10.16 -2.12 -1.55
C TRP A 77 -9.06 -2.87 -0.78
N GLY A 78 -9.44 -3.74 0.16
CA GLY A 78 -8.49 -4.59 0.87
C GLY A 78 -7.64 -5.46 -0.07
N LEU A 79 -8.28 -6.07 -1.07
CA LEU A 79 -7.57 -6.90 -2.05
C LEU A 79 -6.58 -6.08 -2.89
N SER A 80 -6.94 -4.87 -3.32
CA SER A 80 -6.02 -4.01 -4.08
C SER A 80 -4.81 -3.60 -3.25
N GLN A 81 -5.02 -3.29 -1.97
CA GLN A 81 -3.93 -3.04 -1.01
C GLN A 81 -3.07 -4.28 -0.77
N LEU A 82 -3.64 -5.48 -0.78
CA LEU A 82 -2.87 -6.72 -0.61
C LEU A 82 -1.92 -6.93 -1.79
N LEU A 83 -2.45 -6.78 -3.01
CA LEU A 83 -1.67 -6.91 -4.24
C LEU A 83 -0.54 -5.87 -4.28
N MET A 84 -0.82 -4.63 -3.89
CA MET A 84 0.20 -3.60 -3.77
C MET A 84 1.23 -3.92 -2.67
N GLY A 85 0.79 -4.40 -1.51
CA GLY A 85 1.68 -4.80 -0.41
C GLY A 85 2.62 -5.93 -0.80
N VAL A 86 2.14 -6.93 -1.55
CA VAL A 86 2.98 -8.00 -2.13
C VAL A 86 4.00 -7.40 -3.10
N PHE A 87 3.59 -6.46 -3.95
CA PHE A 87 4.52 -5.75 -4.83
C PHE A 87 5.61 -4.98 -4.06
N TYR A 88 5.24 -4.29 -2.98
CA TYR A 88 6.20 -3.60 -2.11
C TYR A 88 7.17 -4.58 -1.42
N ILE A 89 6.70 -5.75 -0.99
CA ILE A 89 7.58 -6.82 -0.48
C ILE A 89 8.60 -7.23 -1.56
N LEU A 90 8.18 -7.40 -2.81
CA LEU A 90 9.09 -7.73 -3.91
C LEU A 90 10.13 -6.63 -4.15
N VAL A 91 9.74 -5.36 -4.04
CA VAL A 91 10.66 -4.22 -4.12
C VAL A 91 11.67 -4.26 -2.97
N LEU A 92 11.22 -4.45 -1.72
CA LEU A 92 12.12 -4.56 -0.55
C LEU A 92 13.08 -5.75 -0.63
N ALA A 93 12.61 -6.88 -1.17
CA ALA A 93 13.39 -8.11 -1.26
C ALA A 93 14.39 -8.09 -2.41
N LYS A 94 13.99 -7.61 -3.59
CA LYS A 94 14.72 -7.85 -4.83
C LYS A 94 15.02 -6.59 -5.66
N TYR A 95 14.30 -5.50 -5.48
CA TYR A 95 14.43 -4.30 -6.33
C TYR A 95 14.52 -3.03 -5.49
N ARG A 96 15.35 -3.06 -4.44
CA ARG A 96 15.45 -1.96 -3.47
C ARG A 96 15.73 -0.63 -4.12
N ASN A 97 16.47 -0.60 -5.23
CA ASN A 97 16.71 0.65 -5.92
C ASN A 97 15.43 1.36 -6.38
N LEU A 98 14.30 0.67 -6.58
CA LEU A 98 13.00 1.27 -6.93
C LEU A 98 12.29 1.99 -5.78
N ILE A 99 12.77 1.86 -4.54
CA ILE A 99 12.15 2.50 -3.36
C ILE A 99 11.89 4.01 -3.55
N PRO A 100 12.77 4.84 -4.14
CA PRO A 100 12.50 6.26 -4.33
C PRO A 100 11.34 6.60 -5.29
N LEU A 101 10.89 5.64 -6.11
CA LEU A 101 9.76 5.80 -7.02
C LEU A 101 8.42 5.37 -6.38
N MET A 102 8.48 4.69 -5.24
CA MET A 102 7.33 4.12 -4.54
C MET A 102 6.99 4.94 -3.29
#